data_AF-A0A7K2VUJ3-F1
#
_entry.id   AF-A0A7K2VUJ3-F1
#
_cell.length_a   1.000
_cell.length_b   1.000
_cell.length_c   1.000
_cell.angle_alpha   90.00
_cell.angle_beta   90.00
_cell.angle_gamma   90.00
#
_symmetry.space_group_name_H-M   'P 1'
#
loop_
_entity.id
_entity.type
_entity.pdbx_description
1 polymer ?
#
loop_
_entity_poly.entity_id
_entity_poly.type
_entity_poly.pdbx_seq_one_letter_code
_entity_poly.pdbx_strand_id
1 'polypeptide(L)'
;ADALPGVVGAVGDRLDVLFDSGIRTGDDIAKALALGARAVLLGRPYAYGLGLDGQAGVEHVVRSILAELDLTLALSGHASPATLNPSVLTEEF
;
A
#
# COMPACT_ATOMS: atom_id res chain seq x y z
N ALA A 1 3.02 3.98 -9.73
CA ALA A 1 4.16 3.53 -8.89
C ALA A 1 5.26 2.98 -9.80
N ASP A 2 5.70 3.79 -10.74
CA ASP A 2 6.12 3.25 -12.04
C ASP A 2 7.54 2.69 -12.00
N ALA A 3 8.36 3.22 -11.10
CA ALA A 3 9.71 2.72 -10.87
C ALA A 3 9.75 1.40 -10.07
N LEU A 4 8.68 1.05 -9.34
CA LEU A 4 8.68 -0.07 -8.39
C LEU A 4 8.97 -1.42 -9.06
N PRO A 5 8.30 -1.82 -10.16
CA PRO A 5 8.56 -3.13 -10.78
C PRO A 5 10.00 -3.30 -11.27
N GLY A 6 10.62 -2.22 -11.78
CA GLY A 6 12.01 -2.24 -12.23
C GLY A 6 12.98 -2.49 -11.07
N VAL A 7 12.74 -1.88 -9.91
CA VAL A 7 13.54 -2.10 -8.70
C VAL A 7 13.36 -3.53 -8.17
N VAL A 8 12.11 -4.00 -8.07
CA VAL A 8 11.79 -5.38 -7.63
C VAL A 8 12.47 -6.41 -8.52
N GLY A 9 12.37 -6.26 -9.84
CA GLY A 9 13.01 -7.17 -10.79
C GLY A 9 14.54 -7.17 -10.70
N ALA A 10 15.15 -6.01 -10.42
CA ALA A 10 16.61 -5.92 -10.27
C ALA A 10 17.12 -6.60 -8.99
N VAL A 11 16.38 -6.54 -7.88
CA VAL A 11 16.82 -7.13 -6.61
C VAL A 11 16.44 -8.60 -6.48
N GLY A 12 15.27 -9.01 -7.00
CA GLY A 12 14.70 -10.34 -6.79
C GLY A 12 14.52 -10.66 -5.30
N ASP A 13 14.65 -11.93 -4.92
CA ASP A 13 14.43 -12.40 -3.54
C ASP A 13 15.58 -12.06 -2.56
N ARG A 14 16.57 -11.27 -3.00
CA ARG A 14 17.76 -10.98 -2.18
C ARG A 14 17.49 -9.94 -1.08
N LEU A 15 16.49 -9.08 -1.27
CA LEU A 15 16.17 -7.97 -0.38
C LEU A 15 14.66 -7.70 -0.37
N ASP A 16 14.13 -7.31 0.79
CA ASP A 16 12.77 -6.77 0.87
C ASP A 16 12.74 -5.36 0.26
N VAL A 17 11.79 -5.12 -0.65
CA VAL A 17 11.54 -3.80 -1.24
C VAL A 17 10.37 -3.14 -0.51
N LEU A 18 10.61 -1.99 0.12
CA LEU A 18 9.57 -1.17 0.71
C LEU A 18 9.23 0.00 -0.22
N PHE A 19 7.97 0.45 -0.23
CA PHE A 19 7.51 1.52 -1.11
C PHE A 19 6.77 2.66 -0.37
N ASP A 20 7.08 3.91 -0.70
CA ASP A 20 6.34 5.11 -0.28
C ASP A 20 6.32 6.10 -1.47
N SER A 21 5.79 7.30 -1.27
CA SER A 21 5.57 8.37 -2.24
C SER A 21 4.25 8.26 -2.99
N GLY A 22 3.14 8.26 -2.24
CA GLY A 22 1.83 8.42 -2.84
C GLY A 22 0.68 7.68 -2.17
N ILE A 23 0.95 6.80 -1.20
CA ILE A 23 -0.08 5.98 -0.54
C ILE A 23 -1.08 6.84 0.23
N ARG A 24 -2.35 6.84 -0.20
CA ARG A 24 -3.46 7.58 0.44
C ARG A 24 -4.64 6.69 0.76
N THR A 25 -4.87 5.65 -0.04
CA THR A 25 -6.03 4.76 0.08
C THR A 25 -5.61 3.29 0.20
N GLY A 26 -6.56 2.42 0.52
CA GLY A 26 -6.34 0.96 0.57
C GLY A 26 -5.91 0.36 -0.77
N ASP A 27 -6.43 0.85 -1.89
CA ASP A 27 -6.10 0.35 -3.22
C ASP A 27 -4.71 0.77 -3.69
N ASP A 28 -4.18 1.93 -3.24
CA ASP A 28 -2.77 2.28 -3.44
C ASP A 28 -1.84 1.24 -2.82
N ILE A 29 -2.18 0.77 -1.60
CA ILE A 29 -1.43 -0.29 -0.91
C ILE A 29 -1.52 -1.58 -1.70
N ALA A 30 -2.74 -2.00 -2.07
CA ALA A 30 -2.95 -3.24 -2.80
C ALA A 30 -2.17 -3.26 -4.12
N LYS A 31 -2.18 -2.15 -4.89
CA LYS A 31 -1.40 -2.00 -6.11
C LYS A 31 0.10 -2.11 -5.85
N ALA A 32 0.63 -1.41 -4.85
CA ALA A 32 2.07 -1.48 -4.54
C ALA A 32 2.52 -2.89 -4.12
N LEU A 33 1.71 -3.58 -3.30
CA LEU A 33 1.98 -4.97 -2.91
C LEU A 33 1.91 -5.92 -4.11
N ALA A 34 0.90 -5.78 -4.96
CA ALA A 34 0.75 -6.57 -6.19
C ALA A 34 1.93 -6.36 -7.16
N LEU A 35 2.52 -5.16 -7.19
CA LEU A 35 3.73 -4.83 -7.97
C LEU A 35 5.04 -5.31 -7.32
N GLY A 36 4.97 -6.01 -6.17
CA GLY A 36 6.10 -6.68 -5.54
C GLY A 36 6.75 -5.92 -4.38
N ALA A 37 6.15 -4.83 -3.88
CA ALA A 37 6.58 -4.27 -2.60
C ALA A 37 6.25 -5.24 -1.46
N ARG A 38 7.15 -5.40 -0.50
CA ARG A 38 6.94 -6.19 0.73
C ARG A 38 6.00 -5.48 1.70
N ALA A 39 6.13 -4.17 1.80
CA ALA A 39 5.26 -3.30 2.58
C ALA A 39 5.32 -1.88 2.04
N VAL A 40 4.35 -1.07 2.46
CA VAL A 40 4.32 0.36 2.15
C VAL A 40 4.60 1.20 3.38
N LEU A 41 5.08 2.43 3.17
CA LEU A 41 5.21 3.42 4.23
C LEU A 41 4.22 4.57 4.00
N LEU A 42 3.83 5.20 5.11
CA LEU A 42 3.07 6.43 5.09
C LEU A 42 4.00 7.58 5.48
N GLY A 43 3.85 8.73 4.86
CA GLY A 43 4.53 9.97 5.26
C GLY A 43 3.53 11.02 5.73
N ARG A 44 3.15 11.92 4.82
CA ARG A 44 2.27 13.07 5.11
C ARG A 44 0.92 12.73 5.78
N PRO A 45 0.19 11.66 5.41
CA PRO A 45 -1.15 11.42 5.96
C PRO A 45 -1.21 11.36 7.48
N TYR A 46 -0.35 10.57 8.13
CA TYR A 46 -0.39 10.45 9.59
C TYR A 46 0.06 11.75 10.27
N ALA A 47 0.97 12.52 9.65
CA ALA A 47 1.41 13.81 10.17
C ALA A 47 0.30 14.88 10.11
N TYR A 48 -0.58 14.81 9.12
CA TYR A 48 -1.78 15.65 9.10
C TYR A 48 -2.75 15.25 10.20
N GLY A 49 -2.95 13.95 10.45
CA GLY A 49 -3.69 13.46 11.61
C GLY A 49 -3.12 14.00 12.92
N LEU A 50 -1.79 13.97 13.06
CA LEU A 50 -1.09 14.54 14.22
C LEU A 50 -1.40 16.04 14.41
N GLY A 51 -1.40 16.81 13.33
CA GLY A 51 -1.70 18.24 13.39
C GLY A 51 -3.17 18.56 13.71
N LEU A 52 -4.10 17.67 13.38
CA LEU A 52 -5.54 17.87 13.59
C LEU A 52 -6.01 17.46 14.98
N ASP A 53 -5.55 16.31 15.49
CA ASP A 53 -6.03 15.74 16.76
C ASP A 53 -4.96 14.91 17.49
N GLY A 54 -3.70 15.32 17.39
CA GLY A 54 -2.60 14.68 18.10
C GLY A 54 -2.50 13.18 17.82
N GLN A 55 -2.26 12.39 18.87
CA GLN A 55 -2.19 10.94 18.76
C GLN A 55 -3.49 10.33 18.20
N ALA A 56 -4.66 10.81 18.63
CA ALA A 56 -5.94 10.27 18.18
C ALA A 56 -6.13 10.45 16.67
N GLY A 57 -5.67 11.58 16.13
CA GLY A 57 -5.66 11.83 14.68
C GLY A 57 -4.70 10.93 13.91
N VAL A 58 -3.49 10.67 14.44
CA VAL A 58 -2.54 9.69 13.86
C VAL A 58 -3.19 8.31 13.78
N GLU A 59 -3.74 7.84 14.89
CA GLU A 59 -4.37 6.53 14.95
C GLU A 59 -5.60 6.42 14.04
N HIS A 60 -6.40 7.49 13.96
CA HIS A 60 -7.54 7.54 13.06
C HIS A 60 -7.10 7.35 11.61
N VAL A 61 -6.10 8.10 11.14
CA VAL A 61 -5.60 7.98 9.76
C VAL A 61 -5.10 6.56 9.47
N VAL A 62 -4.29 5.98 10.37
CA VAL A 62 -3.74 4.63 10.17
C VAL A 62 -4.87 3.59 10.14
N ARG A 63 -5.84 3.67 11.07
CA ARG A 63 -6.99 2.74 11.08
C ARG A 63 -7.85 2.86 9.83
N SER A 64 -8.11 4.07 9.35
CA SER A 64 -8.93 4.30 8.15
C SER A 64 -8.27 3.68 6.90
N ILE A 65 -6.97 3.90 6.71
CA ILE A 65 -6.23 3.32 5.57
C ILE A 65 -6.20 1.78 5.64
N LEU A 66 -6.02 1.20 6.83
CA LEU A 66 -6.07 -0.25 7.01
C LEU A 66 -7.46 -0.82 6.72
N ALA A 67 -8.52 -0.16 7.17
CA ALA A 67 -9.89 -0.57 6.87
C ALA A 67 -10.21 -0.50 5.37
N GLU A 68 -9.68 0.49 4.65
CA GLU A 68 -9.81 0.56 3.20
C GLU A 68 -9.05 -0.57 2.48
N LEU A 69 -7.88 -0.98 2.99
CA LEU A 69 -7.14 -2.13 2.46
C LEU A 69 -7.96 -3.41 2.65
N ASP A 70 -8.52 -3.63 3.85
CA ASP A 70 -9.39 -4.78 4.13
C ASP A 70 -10.60 -4.82 3.19
N LEU A 71 -11.25 -3.66 2.96
CA LEU A 71 -12.35 -3.54 2.01
C LEU A 71 -11.91 -3.86 0.57
N THR A 72 -10.75 -3.36 0.14
CA THR A 72 -10.19 -3.61 -1.19
C THR A 72 -9.90 -5.10 -1.41
N LEU A 73 -9.31 -5.76 -0.41
CA LEU A 73 -9.05 -7.20 -0.45
C LEU A 73 -10.35 -8.01 -0.53
N ALA A 74 -11.33 -7.69 0.32
CA ALA A 74 -12.62 -8.38 0.31
C ALA A 74 -13.34 -8.24 -1.03
N LEU A 75 -13.40 -7.03 -1.60
CA LEU A 75 -14.07 -6.77 -2.88
C LEU A 75 -13.33 -7.37 -4.08
N SER A 76 -12.01 -7.52 -4.00
CA SER A 76 -11.20 -8.17 -5.04
C SER A 76 -11.06 -9.69 -4.86
N GLY A 77 -11.71 -10.29 -3.86
CA GLY A 77 -11.69 -11.74 -3.62
C GLY A 77 -10.40 -12.27 -3.00
N HIS A 78 -9.66 -11.42 -2.28
CA HIS A 78 -8.40 -11.75 -1.63
C HIS A 78 -8.61 -11.86 -0.12
N ALA A 79 -8.26 -13.00 0.47
CA ALA A 79 -8.37 -13.20 1.92
C ALA A 79 -7.20 -12.59 2.72
N SER A 80 -6.11 -12.22 2.02
CA SER A 80 -4.89 -11.70 2.62
C SER A 80 -4.12 -10.87 1.59
N PRO A 81 -3.37 -9.82 2.01
CA PRO A 81 -2.45 -9.12 1.10
C PRO A 81 -1.42 -10.05 0.45
N ALA A 82 -1.10 -11.18 1.09
CA ALA A 82 -0.13 -12.15 0.58
C ALA A 82 -0.56 -12.85 -0.72
N THR A 83 -1.84 -12.78 -1.09
CA THR A 83 -2.33 -13.36 -2.36
C THR A 83 -2.26 -12.38 -3.53
N LEU A 84 -1.94 -11.10 -3.26
CA LEU A 84 -1.78 -10.08 -4.29
C LEU A 84 -0.52 -10.35 -5.12
N ASN A 85 -0.67 -10.23 -6.43
CA ASN A 85 0.41 -10.39 -7.39
C ASN A 85 0.04 -9.63 -8.69
N PRO A 86 0.93 -9.47 -9.67
CA PRO A 86 0.66 -8.63 -10.84
C PRO A 86 -0.58 -9.03 -11.65
N SER A 87 -1.08 -10.28 -11.56
CA SER A 87 -2.27 -10.73 -12.30
C SER A 87 -3.58 -10.07 -11.85
N VAL A 88 -3.58 -9.39 -10.70
CA VAL A 88 -4.76 -8.71 -10.14
C VAL A 88 -4.90 -7.28 -10.70
N LEU A 89 -3.91 -6.82 -11.46
CA LEU A 89 -3.86 -5.49 -12.04
C LEU A 89 -4.16 -5.55 -13.53
N THR A 90 -4.76 -4.47 -14.04
CA THR A 90 -4.89 -4.20 -15.46
C THR A 90 -4.04 -2.98 -15.79
N GLU A 91 -3.50 -2.91 -17.00
CA GLU A 91 -2.88 -1.67 -17.47
C GLU A 91 -3.97 -0.61 -17.69
N GLU A 92 -3.69 0.63 -17.27
CA GLU A 92 -4.51 1.77 -17.68
C GLU A 92 -4.22 2.08 -19.15
N PHE A 93 -5.28 2.29 -19.94
CA PHE A 93 -5.22 2.63 -21.36
C PHE A 93 -4.73 4.06 -21.59
#